data_AF-A0A957BST4-F1
#
_entry.id   AF-A0A957BST4-F1
#
_cell.length_a   1.000
_cell.length_b   1.000
_cell.length_c   1.000
_cell.angle_alpha   90.00
_cell.angle_beta   90.00
_cell.angle_gamma   90.00
#
_symmetry.space_group_name_H-M   'P 1'
#
loop_
_entity.id
_entity.type
_entity.pdbx_description
1 polymer ?
#
loop_
_entity_poly.entity_id
_entity_poly.type
_entity_poly.pdbx_seq_one_letter_code
_entity_poly.pdbx_strand_id
1 'polypeptide(L)'
;MRGIVKQFPGVLAVDHVDFDVRAGEIHALLGENGAGKSTLMKILYGLYHADDGSVLIDGVESSIKTPHAAIQRGIGMVHQHFMLVPSLTVAENV
;
A
#
# COMPACT_ATOMS: atom_id res chain seq x y z
N MET A 1 4.54 1.43 -9.05
CA MET A 1 5.11 2.49 -8.21
C MET A 1 6.52 2.79 -8.71
N ARG A 2 6.88 4.06 -8.83
CA ARG A 2 8.18 4.48 -9.38
C ARG A 2 8.89 5.45 -8.44
N GLY A 3 10.12 5.14 -8.08
CA GLY A 3 11.02 5.99 -7.29
C GLY A 3 10.42 6.44 -5.95
N ILE A 4 9.69 5.57 -5.25
CA ILE A 4 8.97 5.96 -4.04
C ILE A 4 9.97 6.28 -2.94
N VAL A 5 9.80 7.45 -2.32
CA VAL A 5 10.54 7.87 -1.14
C VAL A 5 9.57 8.09 0.03
N LYS A 6 9.95 7.64 1.22
CA LYS A 6 9.25 7.97 2.46
C LYS A 6 10.23 8.16 3.60
N GLN A 7 10.21 9.34 4.19
CA GLN A 7 10.96 9.71 5.36
C GLN A 7 10.02 9.92 6.55
N PHE A 8 10.42 9.39 7.70
CA PHE A 8 9.90 9.77 9.01
C PHE A 8 11.03 10.42 9.81
N PRO A 9 10.74 11.13 10.92
CA PRO A 9 11.80 11.74 11.73
C PRO A 9 12.91 10.74 12.09
N GLY A 10 14.12 11.01 11.60
CA GLY A 10 15.31 10.17 11.85
C GLY A 10 15.42 8.88 11.03
N VAL A 11 14.50 8.59 10.10
CA VAL A 11 14.56 7.36 9.28
C VAL A 11 14.05 7.55 7.86
N LEU A 12 14.87 7.14 6.88
CA LEU A 12 14.45 6.98 5.50
C LEU A 12 13.87 5.56 5.35
N ALA A 13 12.54 5.46 5.47
CA ALA A 13 11.85 4.18 5.55
C ALA A 13 11.63 3.51 4.18
N VAL A 14 11.55 4.32 3.13
CA VAL A 14 11.53 3.86 1.73
C VAL A 14 12.45 4.79 0.96
N ASP A 15 13.42 4.23 0.25
CA ASP A 15 14.47 4.97 -0.47
C ASP A 15 14.45 4.60 -1.95
N HIS A 16 13.93 5.50 -2.79
CA HIS A 16 13.85 5.38 -4.25
C HIS A 16 13.40 4.00 -4.75
N VAL A 17 12.34 3.45 -4.16
CA VAL A 17 11.87 2.08 -4.47
C VAL A 17 10.95 2.07 -5.68
N ASP A 18 11.28 1.21 -6.64
CA ASP A 18 10.39 0.79 -7.72
C ASP A 18 9.68 -0.52 -7.35
N PHE A 19 8.39 -0.60 -7.67
CA PHE A 19 7.58 -1.80 -7.45
C PHE A 19 6.47 -1.88 -8.49
N ASP A 20 6.33 -3.01 -9.17
CA ASP A 20 5.22 -3.29 -10.07
C ASP A 20 4.62 -4.67 -9.84
N VAL A 21 3.37 -4.82 -10.26
CA VAL A 21 2.64 -6.08 -10.28
C VAL A 21 1.62 -5.99 -11.41
N ARG A 22 1.47 -7.07 -12.19
CA ARG A 22 0.56 -7.12 -13.32
C ARG A 22 -0.71 -7.92 -13.01
N ALA A 23 -1.74 -7.70 -13.82
CA ALA A 23 -2.96 -8.50 -13.73
C ALA A 23 -2.63 -10.01 -13.92
N GLY A 24 -3.12 -10.84 -13.00
CA GLY A 24 -2.86 -12.28 -13.00
C GLY A 24 -1.52 -12.70 -12.38
N GLU A 25 -0.74 -11.76 -11.86
CA GLU A 25 0.54 -12.03 -11.20
C GLU A 25 0.38 -12.16 -9.68
N ILE A 26 1.16 -13.05 -9.08
CA ILE A 26 1.40 -13.06 -7.63
C ILE A 26 2.84 -12.61 -7.40
N HIS A 27 3.00 -11.42 -6.82
CA HIS A 27 4.29 -10.84 -6.51
C HIS A 27 4.54 -10.84 -5.00
N ALA A 28 5.69 -11.38 -4.57
CA ALA A 28 6.09 -11.38 -3.16
C ALA A 28 7.10 -10.25 -2.87
N LEU A 29 6.75 -9.34 -1.96
CA LEU A 29 7.68 -8.35 -1.43
C LEU A 29 8.27 -8.84 -0.11
N LEU A 30 9.55 -9.23 -0.15
CA LEU A 30 10.27 -9.84 0.98
C LEU A 30 11.38 -8.93 1.51
N GLY A 31 11.78 -9.15 2.76
CA GLY A 31 12.83 -8.39 3.44
C GLY A 31 12.68 -8.42 4.95
N GLU A 32 13.69 -7.97 5.68
CA GLU A 32 13.70 -7.98 7.15
C GLU A 32 12.66 -7.02 7.77
N ASN A 33 12.40 -7.18 9.07
CA ASN A 33 11.58 -6.22 9.81
C ASN A 33 12.23 -4.84 9.78
N GLY A 34 11.44 -3.81 9.48
CA GLY A 34 11.96 -2.46 9.31
C GLY A 34 12.43 -2.11 7.89
N ALA A 35 12.51 -3.08 6.96
CA ALA A 35 12.92 -2.84 5.57
C ALA A 35 11.91 -2.03 4.70
N GLY A 36 10.94 -1.34 5.30
CA GLY A 36 10.01 -0.46 4.57
C GLY A 36 8.81 -1.14 3.90
N LYS A 37 8.70 -2.48 3.90
CA LYS A 37 7.61 -3.23 3.23
C LYS A 37 6.21 -2.73 3.56
N SER A 38 5.87 -2.67 4.85
CA SER A 38 4.55 -2.22 5.29
C SER A 38 4.33 -0.73 5.02
N THR A 39 5.40 0.07 5.00
CA THR A 39 5.34 1.49 4.64
C THR A 39 4.99 1.65 3.17
N LEU A 40 5.65 0.91 2.28
CA LEU A 40 5.38 0.91 0.83
C LEU A 40 3.93 0.51 0.53
N MET A 41 3.43 -0.56 1.16
CA MET A 41 2.05 -1.00 0.98
C MET A 41 1.03 0.01 1.53
N LYS A 42 1.33 0.64 2.68
CA LYS A 42 0.49 1.72 3.23
C LYS A 42 0.45 2.95 2.32
N ILE A 43 1.54 3.25 1.59
CA ILE A 43 1.55 4.30 0.57
C ILE A 43 0.63 3.92 -0.59
N LEU A 44 0.76 2.70 -1.12
CA LEU A 44 -0.10 2.21 -2.20
C LEU A 44 -1.60 2.26 -1.82
N TYR A 45 -1.92 1.98 -0.56
CA TYR A 45 -3.29 2.00 -0.03
C TYR A 45 -3.75 3.38 0.47
N GLY A 46 -2.93 4.43 0.36
CA GLY A 46 -3.29 5.80 0.76
C GLY A 46 -3.39 6.03 2.28
N LEU A 47 -2.77 5.17 3.10
CA LEU A 47 -2.61 5.38 4.55
C LEU A 47 -1.40 6.25 4.89
N TYR A 48 -0.38 6.22 4.03
CA TYR A 48 0.71 7.17 4.01
C TYR A 48 0.82 7.80 2.63
N HIS A 49 1.50 8.94 2.55
CA HIS A 49 1.82 9.57 1.28
C HIS A 49 3.32 9.52 1.07
N ALA A 50 3.75 9.15 -0.13
CA ALA A 50 5.14 9.25 -0.53
C ALA A 50 5.57 10.71 -0.45
N ASP A 51 6.82 10.93 -0.04
CA ASP A 51 7.42 12.26 -0.05
C ASP A 51 8.01 12.59 -1.44
N ASP A 52 8.33 11.55 -2.23
CA ASP A 52 8.70 11.65 -3.64
C ASP A 52 8.30 10.37 -4.41
N GLY A 53 8.31 10.45 -5.75
CA GLY A 53 7.94 9.37 -6.65
C GLY A 53 6.46 9.37 -7.03
N SER A 54 6.04 8.35 -7.80
CA SER A 54 4.68 8.26 -8.35
C SER A 54 4.06 6.87 -8.24
N VAL A 55 2.74 6.84 -8.04
CA VAL A 55 1.93 5.62 -8.10
C VAL A 55 1.16 5.63 -9.41
N LEU A 56 1.25 4.53 -10.17
CA LEU A 56 0.57 4.36 -11.44
C LEU A 56 -0.32 3.12 -11.35
N ILE A 57 -1.56 3.26 -11.81
CA ILE A 57 -2.52 2.16 -11.95
C ILE A 57 -2.86 2.08 -13.45
N ASP A 58 -2.67 0.90 -14.05
CA ASP A 58 -2.81 0.71 -15.50
C ASP A 58 -2.00 1.71 -16.35
N GLY A 59 -0.82 2.07 -15.87
CA GLY A 59 0.06 3.05 -16.52
C GLY A 59 -0.35 4.51 -16.35
N VAL A 60 -1.45 4.79 -15.65
CA VAL A 60 -1.94 6.15 -15.39
C VAL A 60 -1.54 6.59 -13.99
N GLU A 61 -0.82 7.70 -13.89
CA GLU A 61 -0.47 8.30 -12.61
C GLU A 61 -1.74 8.60 -11.79
N SER A 62 -1.72 8.15 -10.54
CA SER A 62 -2.91 8.10 -9.70
C SER A 62 -2.58 8.65 -8.31
N SER A 63 -3.28 9.71 -7.93
CA SER A 63 -3.19 10.27 -6.58
C SER A 63 -4.10 9.47 -5.63
N ILE A 64 -3.50 8.60 -4.82
CA ILE A 64 -4.22 7.79 -3.83
C ILE A 64 -4.01 8.43 -2.45
N LYS A 65 -5.00 9.23 -2.03
CA LYS A 65 -4.92 9.99 -0.76
C LYS A 65 -5.67 9.35 0.40
N THR A 66 -6.47 8.33 0.14
CA THR A 66 -7.25 7.63 1.16
C THR A 66 -7.42 6.15 0.80
N PRO A 67 -7.67 5.28 1.79
CA PRO A 67 -8.09 3.89 1.55
C PRO A 67 -9.31 3.78 0.64
N HIS A 68 -10.28 4.67 0.80
CA HIS A 68 -11.47 4.69 -0.06
C HIS A 68 -11.12 4.95 -1.53
N ALA A 69 -10.19 5.88 -1.80
CA ALA A 69 -9.70 6.14 -3.16
C ALA A 69 -8.93 4.93 -3.72
N ALA A 70 -8.19 4.20 -2.89
CA ALA A 70 -7.51 2.97 -3.29
C ALA A 70 -8.53 1.89 -3.72
N ILE A 71 -9.59 1.68 -2.92
CA ILE A 71 -10.67 0.73 -3.21
C ILE A 71 -11.39 1.09 -4.51
N GLN A 72 -11.71 2.37 -4.73
CA GLN A 72 -12.31 2.84 -5.98
C GLN A 72 -11.44 2.57 -7.22
N ARG A 73 -10.13 2.36 -7.03
CA ARG A 73 -9.17 1.98 -8.08
C ARG A 73 -8.87 0.48 -8.11
N GLY A 74 -9.64 -0.35 -7.39
CA GLY A 74 -9.51 -1.80 -7.39
C GLY A 74 -8.40 -2.34 -6.48
N ILE A 75 -7.84 -1.52 -5.59
CA ILE A 75 -6.80 -1.93 -4.65
C ILE A 75 -7.45 -2.34 -3.32
N GLY A 76 -7.40 -3.64 -3.01
CA GLY A 76 -7.76 -4.18 -1.70
C GLY A 76 -6.53 -4.39 -0.83
N MET A 77 -6.69 -4.26 0.50
CA MET A 77 -5.63 -4.56 1.46
C MET A 77 -6.15 -5.47 2.56
N VAL A 78 -5.48 -6.59 2.78
CA VAL A 78 -5.64 -7.39 3.98
C VAL A 78 -4.63 -6.91 5.01
N HIS A 79 -5.11 -6.44 6.16
CA HIS A 79 -4.25 -5.92 7.21
C HIS A 79 -3.56 -7.05 7.99
N GLN A 80 -2.37 -6.76 8.52
CA GLN A 80 -1.61 -7.71 9.33
C GLN A 80 -2.35 -8.13 10.62
N HIS A 81 -3.16 -7.23 11.18
CA HIS A 81 -4.08 -7.53 12.27
C HIS A 81 -5.50 -7.70 11.73
N PHE A 82 -6.28 -8.59 12.33
CA PHE A 82 -7.69 -8.78 11.96
C PHE A 82 -8.48 -7.50 12.20
N MET A 83 -9.13 -7.02 11.14
CA MET A 83 -10.00 -5.84 11.16
C MET A 83 -11.49 -6.26 11.08
N LEU A 84 -11.88 -7.24 11.91
CA LEU A 84 -13.27 -7.71 11.99
C LEU A 84 -14.07 -6.82 12.96
N VAL A 85 -15.37 -6.71 12.74
CA VAL A 85 -16.30 -6.14 13.72
C VAL A 85 -16.77 -7.29 14.63
N PRO A 86 -16.28 -7.41 15.88
CA PRO A 86 -16.45 -8.63 16.66
C PRO A 86 -17.91 -8.92 17.05
N SER A 87 -18.74 -7.89 17.10
CA SER A 87 -20.16 -7.99 17.43
C SER A 87 -21.03 -8.49 16.27
N LEU A 88 -20.47 -8.59 15.06
CA LEU A 88 -21.17 -9.01 13.85
C LEU A 88 -20.89 -10.48 13.54
N THR A 89 -21.90 -11.17 13.00
CA THR A 89 -21.74 -12.50 12.40
C THR A 89 -20.84 -12.45 11.16
N VAL A 90 -20.46 -13.63 10.65
CA VAL A 90 -19.68 -13.72 9.41
C VAL A 90 -20.40 -13.03 8.24
N ALA A 91 -21.71 -13.27 8.10
CA ALA A 91 -22.50 -12.69 7.01
C ALA A 91 -22.62 -11.16 7.11
N GLU A 92 -22.60 -10.61 8.31
CA GLU A 92 -22.67 -9.15 8.53
C GLU A 92 -21.31 -8.45 8.38
N ASN A 93 -20.20 -9.18 8.37
CA ASN A 93 -18.86 -8.64 8.09
C ASN A 93 -18.52 -8.60 6.59
N VAL A 94 -19.38 -9.16 5.71
CA VAL A 94 -19.19 -9.24 4.24
C VAL A 94 -20.11 -8.25 3.55
#